data_AF-A0A1C9ZP18-F1
#
_entry.id   AF-A0A1C9ZP18-F1
#
_cell.length_a   1.000
_cell.length_b   1.000
_cell.length_c   1.000
_cell.angle_alpha   90.00
_cell.angle_beta   90.00
_cell.angle_gamma   90.00
#
_symmetry.space_group_name_H-M   'P 1'
#
loop_
_entity.id
_entity.type
_entity.pdbx_description
1 polymer ?
#
loop_
_entity_poly.entity_id
_entity_poly.type
_entity_poly.pdbx_seq_one_letter_code
_entity_poly.pdbx_strand_id
1 'polypeptide(L)'
;MSFLFSFMLIYMAFLFVLKFDHLLSIFISLEFLGLFLFMLLIFFLNYFFLFTLFFLVITASESVLGLTLFVYFIRSSMKDYVYSFGILVF
;
A
#
# COMPACT_ATOMS: atom_id res chain seq x y z
N MET A 1 23.23 -14.80 -3.81
CA MET A 1 21.89 -14.72 -3.20
C MET A 1 21.44 -13.27 -2.98
N SER A 2 22.21 -12.41 -2.30
CA SER A 2 21.85 -10.99 -2.09
C SER A 2 21.57 -10.20 -3.38
N PHE A 3 22.37 -10.38 -4.44
CA PHE A 3 22.16 -9.72 -5.73
C PHE A 3 20.86 -10.12 -6.45
N LEU A 4 20.37 -11.35 -6.26
CA LEU A 4 19.10 -11.80 -6.84
C LEU A 4 17.92 -11.13 -6.12
N PHE A 5 18.02 -11.01 -4.79
CA PHE A 5 17.02 -10.30 -4.01
C PHE A 5 16.93 -8.81 -4.34
N SER A 6 18.05 -8.13 -4.56
CA SER A 6 18.04 -6.72 -4.97
C SER A 6 17.40 -6.54 -6.36
N PHE A 7 17.70 -7.43 -7.31
CA PHE A 7 17.06 -7.41 -8.63
C PHE A 7 15.54 -7.62 -8.55
N MET A 8 15.08 -8.56 -7.72
CA MET A 8 13.65 -8.77 -7.50
C MET A 8 12.96 -7.58 -6.85
N LEU A 9 13.63 -6.88 -5.92
CA LEU A 9 13.12 -5.67 -5.28
C LEU A 9 12.92 -4.55 -6.31
N ILE A 10 13.93 -4.32 -7.16
CA ILE A 10 13.88 -3.31 -8.21
C ILE A 10 12.78 -3.64 -9.22
N TYR A 11 12.64 -4.90 -9.61
CA TYR A 11 11.59 -5.34 -10.53
C TYR A 11 10.19 -5.16 -9.94
N MET A 12 9.99 -5.53 -8.67
CA MET A 12 8.71 -5.32 -7.96
C MET A 12 8.37 -3.84 -7.80
N ALA A 13 9.35 -3.00 -7.46
CA ALA A 13 9.16 -1.55 -7.39
C ALA A 13 8.81 -0.95 -8.76
N PHE A 14 9.44 -1.43 -9.83
CA PHE A 14 9.12 -1.00 -11.19
C PHE A 14 7.69 -1.41 -11.59
N LEU A 15 7.27 -2.64 -11.29
CA LEU A 15 5.90 -3.10 -11.51
C LEU A 15 4.86 -2.34 -10.67
N PHE A 16 5.23 -1.92 -9.46
CA PHE A 16 4.39 -1.05 -8.62
C PHE A 16 4.13 0.29 -9.30
N VAL A 17 5.18 0.93 -9.82
CA VAL A 17 5.08 2.21 -10.52
C VAL A 17 4.30 2.11 -11.82
N LEU A 18 4.17 0.93 -12.45
CA LEU A 18 3.43 0.81 -13.72
C LEU A 18 1.93 0.54 -13.57
N LYS A 19 1.43 0.21 -12.37
CA LYS A 19 0.01 -0.10 -12.13
C LYS A 19 -0.71 1.15 -11.62
N PHE A 20 -1.41 1.88 -12.47
CA PHE A 20 -2.14 3.11 -12.08
C PHE A 20 -3.66 3.10 -12.29
N ASP A 21 -4.26 2.04 -12.85
CA ASP A 21 -5.66 2.13 -13.31
C ASP A 21 -6.71 1.99 -12.18
N HIS A 22 -6.39 1.25 -11.12
CA HIS A 22 -7.29 1.09 -9.98
C HIS A 22 -6.54 1.36 -8.68
N LEU A 23 -7.00 2.33 -7.88
CA LEU A 23 -6.40 2.66 -6.58
C LEU A 23 -6.25 1.43 -5.66
N LEU A 24 -7.20 0.50 -5.70
CA LEU A 24 -7.13 -0.76 -4.95
C LEU A 24 -5.94 -1.64 -5.39
N SER A 25 -5.62 -1.69 -6.69
CA SER A 25 -4.49 -2.49 -7.20
C SER A 25 -3.14 -1.88 -6.83
N ILE A 26 -3.10 -0.57 -6.54
CA ILE A 26 -1.94 0.12 -5.96
C ILE A 26 -1.73 -0.27 -4.50
N PHE A 27 -2.80 -0.37 -3.69
CA PHE A 27 -2.66 -0.81 -2.30
C PHE A 27 -2.19 -2.27 -2.20
N ILE A 28 -2.73 -3.16 -3.04
CA ILE A 28 -2.32 -4.58 -3.05
C ILE A 28 -0.84 -4.73 -3.46
N SER A 29 -0.36 -3.89 -4.38
CA SER A 29 1.04 -3.94 -4.81
C SER A 29 1.98 -3.32 -3.77
N LEU A 30 1.51 -2.35 -2.98
CA LEU A 30 2.25 -1.79 -1.85
C LEU A 30 2.42 -2.81 -0.70
N GLU A 31 1.34 -3.53 -0.33
CA GLU A 31 1.41 -4.58 0.69
C GLU A 31 2.37 -5.70 0.28
N PHE A 32 2.35 -6.10 -1.01
CA PHE A 32 3.27 -7.10 -1.53
C PHE A 32 4.74 -6.65 -1.45
N LEU A 33 5.02 -5.37 -1.72
CA LEU A 33 6.37 -4.80 -1.59
C LEU A 33 6.82 -4.73 -0.12
N GLY A 34 5.92 -4.37 0.81
CA GLY A 34 6.19 -4.40 2.25
C GLY A 34 6.52 -5.80 2.78
N LEU A 35 5.79 -6.82 2.34
CA LEU A 35 6.07 -8.22 2.69
C LEU A 35 7.42 -8.71 2.14
N PHE A 36 7.77 -8.34 0.92
CA PHE A 36 9.08 -8.69 0.35
C PHE A 36 10.24 -8.05 1.14
N LEU A 37 10.08 -6.80 1.57
CA LEU A 37 11.03 -6.13 2.47
C LEU A 37 11.13 -6.81 3.84
N PHE A 38 10.00 -7.25 4.41
CA PHE A 38 9.98 -8.02 5.65
C PHE A 38 10.76 -9.34 5.54
N MET A 39 10.58 -10.08 4.43
CA MET A 39 11.33 -11.31 4.17
C MET A 39 12.85 -11.06 4.07
N LEU A 40 13.24 -9.94 3.45
CA LEU A 40 14.65 -9.53 3.41
C LEU A 40 15.18 -9.17 4.80
N LEU A 41 14.41 -8.42 5.59
CA LEU A 41 14.80 -8.03 6.94
C LEU A 41 15.01 -9.26 7.83
N ILE A 42 14.15 -10.29 7.74
CA ILE A 42 14.37 -11.55 8.47
C ILE A 42 15.70 -12.19 8.07
N PHE A 43 16.01 -12.26 6.77
CA PHE A 43 17.26 -12.87 6.29
C PHE A 43 18.52 -12.13 6.76
N PHE A 44 18.48 -10.79 6.82
CA PHE A 44 19.62 -9.98 7.23
C PHE A 44 19.75 -9.82 8.76
N LEU A 45 18.62 -9.76 9.48
CA LEU A 45 18.56 -9.43 10.90
C LEU A 45 18.07 -10.62 11.73
N ASN A 46 18.67 -11.80 11.53
CA ASN A 46 18.32 -13.05 12.23
C ASN A 46 18.28 -12.91 13.77
N TYR A 47 18.91 -11.90 14.37
CA TYR A 47 18.93 -11.69 15.83
C TYR A 47 17.95 -10.62 16.34
N PHE A 48 17.35 -9.80 15.47
CA PHE A 48 16.48 -8.68 15.86
C PHE A 48 15.02 -8.91 15.47
N PHE A 49 14.43 -10.03 15.92
CA PHE A 49 13.03 -10.39 15.63
C PHE A 49 12.00 -9.35 16.09
N LEU A 50 12.24 -8.66 17.21
CA LEU A 50 11.33 -7.60 17.67
C LEU A 50 11.29 -6.41 16.69
N PHE A 51 12.42 -6.10 16.06
CA PHE A 51 12.50 -5.02 15.09
C PHE A 51 11.77 -5.40 13.79
N THR A 52 11.90 -6.64 13.33
CA THR A 52 11.19 -7.11 12.13
C THR A 52 9.68 -7.18 12.35
N LEU A 53 9.23 -7.60 13.54
CA LEU A 53 7.81 -7.59 13.92
C LEU A 53 7.26 -6.17 14.02
N PHE A 54 8.01 -5.23 14.59
CA PHE A 54 7.61 -3.82 14.65
C PHE A 54 7.47 -3.21 13.25
N PHE A 55 8.41 -3.51 12.35
CA PHE A 55 8.32 -3.12 10.94
C PHE A 55 7.03 -3.63 10.29
N LEU A 56 6.70 -4.91 10.49
CA LEU A 56 5.47 -5.51 9.94
C LEU A 56 4.21 -4.76 10.40
N VAL A 57 4.12 -4.42 11.69
CA VAL A 57 2.97 -3.68 12.25
C VAL A 57 2.84 -2.29 11.63
N ILE A 58 3.94 -1.57 11.45
CA ILE A 58 3.92 -0.25 10.78
C ILE A 58 3.42 -0.40 9.35
N THR A 59 3.99 -1.33 8.57
CA THR A 59 3.59 -1.53 7.17
C THR A 59 2.11 -1.91 7.02
N ALA A 60 1.57 -2.74 7.92
CA ALA A 60 0.16 -3.10 7.92
C ALA A 60 -0.75 -1.93 8.35
N SER A 61 -0.27 -1.05 9.23
CA SER A 61 -1.04 0.14 9.64
C SER A 61 -1.15 1.18 8.53
N GLU A 62 -0.11 1.33 7.70
CA GLU A 62 -0.13 2.21 6.53
C GLU A 62 -1.18 1.77 5.50
N SER A 63 -1.34 0.46 5.28
CA SER A 63 -2.37 -0.04 4.35
C SER A 63 -3.79 0.18 4.87
N VAL A 64 -4.03 0.05 6.19
CA VAL A 64 -5.33 0.40 6.81
C VAL A 64 -5.64 1.90 6.69
N LEU A 65 -4.64 2.77 6.89
CA LEU A 65 -4.78 4.21 6.66
C LEU A 65 -5.09 4.52 5.19
N GLY A 66 -4.41 3.84 4.26
CA GLY A 66 -4.69 3.94 2.82
C GLY A 66 -6.11 3.55 2.44
N LEU A 67 -6.61 2.44 2.99
CA LEU A 67 -7.98 1.94 2.77
C LEU A 67 -9.04 2.88 3.34
N THR A 68 -8.82 3.44 4.53
CA THR A 68 -9.78 4.38 5.14
C THR A 68 -9.89 5.68 4.33
N LEU A 69 -8.77 6.20 3.80
CA LEU A 69 -8.77 7.30 2.85
C LEU A 69 -9.47 6.93 1.54
N PHE A 70 -9.26 5.73 1.02
CA PHE A 70 -9.93 5.26 -0.19
C PHE A 70 -11.45 5.19 -0.03
N VAL A 71 -11.94 4.68 1.10
CA VAL A 71 -13.37 4.66 1.44
C VAL A 71 -13.91 6.09 1.56
N TYR A 72 -13.12 7.02 2.10
CA TYR A 72 -13.49 8.43 2.14
C TYR A 72 -13.62 9.03 0.74
N PHE A 73 -12.67 8.78 -0.17
CA PHE A 73 -12.73 9.24 -1.56
C PHE A 73 -13.95 8.73 -2.33
N ILE A 74 -14.26 7.44 -2.21
CA ILE A 74 -15.47 6.88 -2.84
C ILE A 74 -16.73 7.56 -2.28
N ARG A 75 -16.77 7.79 -0.96
CA ARG A 75 -17.91 8.46 -0.31
C ARG A 75 -18.01 9.93 -0.71
N SER A 76 -16.92 10.67 -0.85
CA SER A 76 -16.99 12.07 -1.30
C SER A 76 -17.43 12.17 -2.75
N SER A 77 -16.88 11.34 -3.65
CA SER A 77 -17.33 11.33 -5.05
C SER A 77 -18.82 11.03 -5.17
N MET A 78 -19.33 10.01 -4.46
CA MET A 78 -20.76 9.68 -4.46
C MET A 78 -21.62 10.75 -3.75
N LYS A 79 -21.11 11.40 -2.70
CA LYS A 79 -21.84 12.42 -1.94
C LYS A 79 -21.90 13.75 -2.68
N ASP A 80 -20.89 14.11 -3.48
CA ASP A 80 -20.91 15.30 -4.33
C ASP A 80 -21.85 15.15 -5.54
N TYR A 81 -22.06 13.93 -6.05
CA TYR A 81 -23.14 13.67 -7.01
C TYR A 81 -24.53 13.83 -6.37
N VAL A 82 -24.72 13.41 -5.11
CA VAL A 82 -26.02 13.55 -4.42
C VAL A 82 -26.24 14.99 -3.90
N TYR A 83 -25.20 15.71 -3.48
CA TYR A 83 -25.27 17.12 -3.09
C TYR A 83 -25.42 18.06 -4.30
N SER A 84 -24.89 17.71 -5.48
CA SER A 84 -25.08 18.51 -6.71
C SER A 84 -26.47 18.37 -7.33
N PHE A 85 -27.19 17.27 -7.08
CA PHE A 85 -28.62 17.19 -7.45
C PHE A 85 -29.56 17.94 -6.49
N GLY A 86 -29.08 18.38 -5.32
CA GLY A 86 -29.89 19.07 -4.31
C GLY A 86 -29.58 20.55 -4.07
N ILE A 87 -28.44 21.07 -4.56
CA ILE A 87 -28.05 22.49 -4.38
C ILE A 87 -28.17 23.32 -5.66
N LEU A 88 -28.50 22.71 -6.80
CA LEU A 88 -28.90 23.45 -8.01
C LEU A 88 -30.43 23.67 -8.09
N VAL A 89 -31.04 23.92 -6.92
CA VAL A 89 -32.29 24.68 -6.72
C VAL A 89 -32.08 25.59 -5.51
N PHE A 90 -31.11 26.50 -5.59
CA PHE A 90 -31.22 27.96 -5.39
C PHE A 90 -29.83 28.60 -5.42
#